data_AF-A0A6I3MTU4-F1
#
_entry.id   AF-A0A6I3MTU4-F1
#
_cell.length_a   1.000
_cell.length_b   1.000
_cell.length_c   1.000
_cell.angle_alpha   90.00
_cell.angle_beta   90.00
_cell.angle_gamma   90.00
#
_symmetry.space_group_name_H-M   'P 1'
#
loop_
_entity.id
_entity.type
_entity.pdbx_description
1 polymer ?
#
loop_
_entity_poly.entity_id
_entity_poly.type
_entity_poly.pdbx_seq_one_letter_code
_entity_poly.pdbx_strand_id
1 'polypeptide(L)'
;MARQQRTKKSALLLSAVLLLAVASWGLEQWKPFAYNWPSKWDTRLAPLASFVEKQTGYSFQHPVSARFLNDKEFNKLVVNDEADLSPDDKQYYVDLNALLRTLGLADGSFDSFSGLNDLSSGNTLAYYSPTDREMVIRSDAAALKGGKLSASLRAVVVHELTHALQDQEFGLARINRRHTTSEESVAMTAVLEGHANAAEDMYVEENFDDKELEQYQKDTTASSEPQVKLIPEVLSAQQSAPYIFGPTFIAALKQKGPRAITDVFLKKQPRSLAQIILPSKYFAGETPVEIETPTVPRKNMYALSDQLNQLDIYFILVRALGAPEALRLSDMWGNGHYTAYRANDKSGKGKMCVSMNVVGSTNTGTQKIFTAFSTWVKNPTLVNAQVKEIDDHVAISVCDPGTKVKHELPTADDTSQIFWRASDMAFIMRSEENTDAECVATALYTEFTIEEITNSDKMVTRYNELLDECSLK
;
A
#
# COMPACT_ATOMS: atom_id res chain seq x y z
N MET A 1 14.69 6.43 -39.45
CA MET A 1 14.30 7.18 -38.24
C MET A 1 13.65 6.22 -37.26
N ALA A 2 14.47 5.52 -36.46
CA ALA A 2 13.99 4.65 -35.39
C ALA A 2 14.31 5.37 -34.08
N ARG A 3 13.29 5.94 -33.44
CA ARG A 3 13.41 6.64 -32.17
C ARG A 3 13.52 5.57 -31.10
N GLN A 4 14.71 5.41 -30.50
CA GLN A 4 14.91 4.62 -29.28
C GLN A 4 13.84 5.02 -28.25
N GLN A 5 12.89 4.13 -28.00
CA GLN A 5 12.07 4.20 -26.79
C GLN A 5 13.01 3.93 -25.62
N ARG A 6 13.52 4.99 -24.99
CA ARG A 6 14.01 4.89 -23.62
C ARG A 6 12.83 4.38 -22.79
N THR A 7 12.99 3.22 -22.16
CA THR A 7 12.07 2.74 -21.12
C THR A 7 11.91 3.86 -20.09
N LYS A 8 10.70 4.42 -19.98
CA LYS A 8 10.40 5.39 -18.93
C LYS A 8 10.48 4.65 -17.60
N LYS A 9 11.37 5.07 -16.71
CA LYS A 9 11.40 4.56 -15.34
C LYS A 9 10.18 5.12 -14.59
N SER A 10 9.24 4.27 -14.22
CA SER A 10 8.13 4.64 -13.33
C SER A 10 8.59 4.58 -11.87
N ALA A 11 8.02 5.43 -11.03
CA ALA A 11 8.31 5.46 -9.60
C ALA A 11 7.01 5.26 -8.84
N LEU A 12 6.68 3.98 -8.71
CA LEU A 12 5.59 3.50 -7.92
C LEU A 12 5.95 3.77 -6.45
N LEU A 13 5.39 4.84 -5.89
CA LEU A 13 5.49 5.15 -4.45
C LEU A 13 4.94 3.99 -3.58
N LEU A 14 4.11 3.11 -4.15
CA LEU A 14 3.49 1.97 -3.47
C LEU A 14 4.05 0.59 -3.85
N SER A 15 5.03 0.46 -4.77
CA SER A 15 5.52 -0.86 -5.19
C SER A 15 6.89 -1.25 -4.61
N ALA A 16 7.41 -0.54 -3.61
CA ALA A 16 8.45 -1.14 -2.77
C ALA A 16 7.93 -2.43 -2.09
N VAL A 17 6.60 -2.56 -1.96
CA VAL A 17 5.88 -3.60 -1.21
C VAL A 17 6.06 -5.03 -1.75
N LEU A 18 6.36 -5.26 -3.04
CA LEU A 18 6.32 -6.62 -3.62
C LEU A 18 7.58 -7.05 -4.40
N LEU A 19 8.61 -6.21 -4.48
CA LEU A 19 9.87 -6.59 -5.15
C LEU A 19 10.83 -7.40 -4.26
N LEU A 20 10.44 -7.73 -3.03
CA LEU A 20 11.22 -8.61 -2.16
C LEU A 20 11.27 -10.07 -2.63
N ALA A 21 10.56 -10.42 -3.72
CA ALA A 21 10.74 -11.69 -4.42
C ALA A 21 11.35 -11.55 -5.83
N VAL A 22 11.81 -10.35 -6.25
CA VAL A 22 12.33 -10.14 -7.63
C VAL A 22 13.81 -9.75 -7.67
N ALA A 23 14.42 -9.30 -6.57
CA ALA A 23 15.87 -9.24 -6.43
C ALA A 23 16.20 -10.08 -5.18
N SER A 24 16.56 -11.36 -5.28
CA SER A 24 17.91 -11.77 -5.62
C SER A 24 17.96 -13.30 -5.74
N TRP A 25 17.74 -13.85 -6.93
CA TRP A 25 18.46 -15.07 -7.33
C TRP A 25 18.82 -14.95 -8.80
N GLY A 26 20.13 -14.91 -9.03
CA GLY A 26 20.72 -14.80 -10.35
C GLY A 26 20.21 -15.89 -11.29
N LEU A 27 20.28 -15.55 -12.57
CA LEU A 27 20.05 -16.33 -13.78
C LEU A 27 20.85 -17.66 -13.89
N GLU A 28 21.29 -18.28 -12.79
CA GLU A 28 22.15 -19.48 -12.79
C GLU A 28 21.50 -20.78 -12.29
N GLN A 29 20.21 -20.79 -11.94
CA GLN A 29 19.42 -22.03 -11.85
C GLN A 29 18.07 -21.93 -12.57
N TRP A 30 18.12 -21.49 -13.83
CA TRP A 30 17.04 -21.80 -14.76
C TRP A 30 16.96 -23.33 -14.91
N LYS A 31 16.14 -23.99 -14.08
CA LYS A 31 15.68 -25.37 -14.28
C LYS A 31 14.36 -25.29 -15.03
N PRO A 32 14.35 -25.42 -16.37
CA PRO A 32 13.12 -25.36 -17.13
C PRO A 32 12.29 -26.61 -16.81
N PHE A 33 11.05 -26.41 -16.37
CA PHE A 33 9.94 -27.37 -16.40
C PHE A 33 10.18 -28.76 -15.77
N ALA A 34 10.18 -28.79 -14.44
CA ALA A 34 9.49 -29.80 -13.63
C ALA A 34 9.31 -29.24 -12.22
N TYR A 35 8.26 -28.44 -12.00
CA TYR A 35 7.89 -28.09 -10.64
C TYR A 35 7.40 -29.36 -9.95
N ASN A 36 8.25 -29.94 -9.11
CA ASN A 36 7.91 -31.13 -8.33
C ASN A 36 7.16 -30.67 -7.09
N TRP A 37 5.83 -30.63 -7.18
CA TRP A 37 4.98 -30.42 -6.02
C TRP A 37 5.18 -31.57 -5.02
N PRO A 38 5.24 -31.30 -3.71
CA PRO A 38 5.25 -32.35 -2.71
C PRO A 38 4.01 -33.23 -2.86
N SER A 39 4.18 -34.54 -2.75
CA SER A 39 3.04 -35.48 -2.77
C SER A 39 2.21 -35.45 -1.49
N LYS A 40 2.74 -34.83 -0.42
CA LYS A 40 2.09 -34.66 0.88
C LYS A 40 2.47 -33.31 1.48
N TRP A 41 1.57 -32.74 2.26
CA TRP A 41 1.86 -31.56 3.08
C TRP A 41 2.91 -31.85 4.15
N ASP A 42 3.75 -30.86 4.45
CA ASP A 42 4.48 -30.83 5.73
C ASP A 42 3.45 -30.89 6.87
N THR A 43 3.71 -31.71 7.89
CA THR A 43 2.75 -31.97 8.98
C THR A 43 2.41 -30.72 9.79
N ARG A 44 3.29 -29.70 9.78
CA ARG A 44 3.05 -28.41 10.43
C ARG A 44 2.16 -27.48 9.60
N LEU A 45 2.14 -27.68 8.28
CA LEU A 45 1.37 -26.85 7.33
C LEU A 45 0.00 -27.45 7.02
N ALA A 46 -0.13 -28.77 7.00
CA ALA A 46 -1.38 -29.47 6.68
C ALA A 46 -2.64 -28.95 7.43
N PRO A 47 -2.63 -28.74 8.76
CA PRO A 47 -3.81 -28.21 9.46
C PRO A 47 -4.10 -26.75 9.09
N LEU A 48 -3.06 -25.94 8.83
CA LEU A 48 -3.21 -24.53 8.44
C LEU A 48 -3.76 -24.41 7.02
N ALA A 49 -3.29 -25.26 6.10
CA ALA A 49 -3.82 -25.34 4.75
C ALA A 49 -5.30 -25.75 4.77
N SER A 50 -5.66 -26.74 5.59
CA SER A 50 -7.07 -27.16 5.74
C SER A 50 -7.95 -26.04 6.29
N PHE A 51 -7.42 -25.22 7.22
CA PHE A 51 -8.10 -24.03 7.71
C PHE A 51 -8.31 -23.00 6.59
N VAL A 52 -7.28 -22.70 5.80
CA VAL A 52 -7.36 -21.78 4.67
C VAL A 52 -8.42 -22.24 3.65
N GLU A 53 -8.49 -23.53 3.33
CA GLU A 53 -9.52 -24.07 2.43
C GLU A 53 -10.94 -23.87 2.99
N LYS A 54 -11.15 -24.20 4.28
CA LYS A 54 -12.43 -23.99 4.97
C LYS A 54 -12.82 -22.50 4.94
N GLN A 55 -11.89 -21.62 5.28
CA GLN A 55 -12.16 -20.20 5.47
C GLN A 55 -12.41 -19.46 4.15
N THR A 56 -11.70 -19.83 3.10
CA THR A 56 -11.81 -19.16 1.80
C THR A 56 -12.86 -19.79 0.89
N GLY A 57 -13.21 -21.07 1.13
CA GLY A 57 -14.10 -21.85 0.27
C GLY A 57 -13.44 -22.36 -1.02
N TYR A 58 -12.13 -22.21 -1.17
CA TYR A 58 -11.35 -22.80 -2.27
C TYR A 58 -10.50 -23.97 -1.78
N SER A 59 -9.90 -24.73 -2.70
CA SER A 59 -9.05 -25.88 -2.36
C SER A 59 -7.69 -25.78 -3.03
N PHE A 60 -6.65 -26.23 -2.36
CA PHE A 60 -5.33 -26.35 -2.97
C PHE A 60 -5.35 -27.48 -4.01
N GLN A 61 -4.80 -27.20 -5.19
CA GLN A 61 -4.61 -28.20 -6.24
C GLN A 61 -3.47 -29.18 -5.89
N HIS A 62 -2.48 -28.69 -5.14
CA HIS A 62 -1.38 -29.48 -4.60
C HIS A 62 -0.79 -28.87 -3.32
N PRO A 63 -0.11 -29.69 -2.49
CA PRO A 63 0.69 -29.17 -1.38
C PRO A 63 1.72 -28.12 -1.81
N VAL A 64 2.02 -27.19 -0.91
CA VAL A 64 3.01 -26.12 -1.11
C VAL A 64 4.32 -26.51 -0.44
N SER A 65 5.44 -26.41 -1.17
CA SER A 65 6.78 -26.61 -0.62
C SER A 65 7.12 -25.48 0.36
N ALA A 66 7.83 -25.79 1.45
CA ALA A 66 8.28 -24.79 2.40
C ALA A 66 9.74 -24.99 2.83
N ARG A 67 10.50 -23.88 2.87
CA ARG A 67 11.85 -23.81 3.44
C ARG A 67 11.80 -23.16 4.82
N PHE A 68 12.27 -23.87 5.84
CA PHE A 68 12.40 -23.38 7.21
C PHE A 68 13.84 -22.92 7.40
N LEU A 69 14.05 -21.62 7.59
CA LEU A 69 15.38 -21.00 7.64
C LEU A 69 15.58 -20.32 8.98
N ASN A 70 16.81 -20.38 9.52
CA ASN A 70 17.15 -19.51 10.65
C ASN A 70 17.23 -18.04 10.20
N ASP A 71 17.23 -17.11 11.16
CA ASP A 71 17.25 -15.66 10.89
C ASP A 71 18.36 -15.24 9.92
N LYS A 72 19.57 -15.79 10.07
CA LYS A 72 20.71 -15.44 9.22
C LYS A 72 20.51 -15.87 7.78
N GLU A 73 19.95 -17.05 7.55
CA GLU A 73 19.65 -17.57 6.21
C GLU A 73 18.46 -16.85 5.59
N PHE A 74 17.42 -16.58 6.38
CA PHE A 74 16.25 -15.84 5.95
C PHE A 74 16.61 -14.41 5.54
N ASN A 75 17.42 -13.70 6.34
CA ASN A 75 17.83 -12.34 6.05
C ASN A 75 18.60 -12.21 4.74
N LYS A 76 19.37 -13.22 4.34
CA LYS A 76 20.03 -13.23 3.02
C LYS A 76 19.06 -13.24 1.82
N LEU A 77 17.80 -13.60 2.04
CA LEU A 77 16.79 -13.66 0.99
C LEU A 77 15.90 -12.41 0.96
N VAL A 78 15.71 -11.74 2.09
CA VAL A 78 14.82 -10.56 2.19
C VAL A 78 15.56 -9.23 2.28
N VAL A 79 16.86 -9.25 2.58
CA VAL A 79 17.71 -8.05 2.58
C VAL A 79 18.44 -7.95 1.25
N ASN A 80 18.30 -6.80 0.59
CA ASN A 80 19.08 -6.45 -0.58
C ASN A 80 20.37 -5.74 -0.16
N ASP A 81 21.50 -6.10 -0.79
CA ASP A 81 22.76 -5.37 -0.61
C ASP A 81 22.79 -4.16 -1.56
N GLU A 82 23.16 -2.99 -1.05
CA GLU A 82 23.34 -1.78 -1.86
C GLU A 82 24.42 -2.00 -2.94
N ALA A 83 25.40 -2.87 -2.68
CA ALA A 83 26.43 -3.24 -3.65
C ALA A 83 25.85 -3.93 -4.89
N ASP A 84 24.73 -4.64 -4.75
CA ASP A 84 24.08 -5.39 -5.82
C ASP A 84 23.13 -4.52 -6.67
N LEU A 85 22.80 -3.32 -6.19
CA LEU A 85 21.96 -2.38 -6.94
C LEU A 85 22.66 -1.89 -8.21
N SER A 86 21.92 -1.88 -9.32
CA SER A 86 22.39 -1.25 -10.54
C SER A 86 22.57 0.27 -10.34
N PRO A 87 23.39 0.96 -11.16
CA PRO A 87 23.46 2.42 -11.13
C PRO A 87 22.10 3.09 -11.30
N ASP A 88 21.21 2.44 -12.05
CA ASP A 88 19.87 2.91 -12.32
C ASP A 88 18.95 2.82 -11.10
N ASP A 89 19.10 1.79 -10.26
CA ASP A 89 18.35 1.60 -9.01
C ASP A 89 18.87 2.53 -7.91
N LYS A 90 20.20 2.70 -7.81
CA LYS A 90 20.78 3.70 -6.90
C LYS A 90 20.25 5.09 -7.23
N GLN A 91 20.16 5.41 -8.51
CA GLN A 91 19.62 6.68 -8.96
C GLN A 91 18.12 6.83 -8.64
N TYR A 92 17.36 5.74 -8.68
CA TYR A 92 15.95 5.72 -8.29
C TYR A 92 15.75 6.16 -6.84
N TYR A 93 16.47 5.59 -5.87
CA TYR A 93 16.33 5.98 -4.46
C TYR A 93 16.76 7.42 -4.19
N VAL A 94 17.78 7.92 -4.89
CA VAL A 94 18.15 9.34 -4.85
C VAL A 94 17.02 10.23 -5.36
N ASP A 95 16.33 9.81 -6.43
CA ASP A 95 15.22 10.55 -7.02
C ASP A 95 13.96 10.49 -6.16
N LEU A 96 13.67 9.34 -5.55
CA LEU A 96 12.59 9.16 -4.57
C LEU A 96 12.81 10.10 -3.36
N ASN A 97 14.03 10.15 -2.83
CA ASN A 97 14.33 11.03 -1.71
C ASN A 97 14.10 12.51 -2.05
N ALA A 98 14.46 12.91 -3.28
CA ALA A 98 14.23 14.27 -3.77
C ALA A 98 12.75 14.54 -4.07
N LEU A 99 12.01 13.56 -4.58
CA LEU A 99 10.56 13.64 -4.81
C LEU A 99 9.82 13.90 -3.50
N LEU A 100 10.07 13.10 -2.46
CA LEU A 100 9.41 13.26 -1.16
C LEU A 100 9.69 14.64 -0.54
N ARG A 101 10.92 15.15 -0.63
CA ARG A 101 11.23 16.53 -0.22
C ARG A 101 10.50 17.58 -1.06
N THR A 102 10.44 17.37 -2.37
CA THR A 102 9.76 18.29 -3.29
C THR A 102 8.27 18.41 -2.97
N LEU A 103 7.66 17.32 -2.53
CA LEU A 103 6.24 17.26 -2.13
C LEU A 103 5.99 17.69 -0.67
N GLY A 104 7.02 18.06 0.10
CA GLY A 104 6.90 18.42 1.51
C GLY A 104 6.61 17.22 2.44
N LEU A 105 6.87 16.00 1.97
CA LEU A 105 6.62 14.75 2.70
C LEU A 105 7.86 14.22 3.42
N ALA A 106 9.01 14.82 3.15
CA ALA A 106 10.26 14.55 3.84
C ALA A 106 11.10 15.83 3.92
N ASP A 107 12.09 15.84 4.80
CA ASP A 107 13.10 16.88 4.84
C ASP A 107 14.50 16.26 5.01
N GLY A 108 15.54 17.09 4.96
CA GLY A 108 16.88 16.62 5.29
C GLY A 108 17.46 15.59 4.31
N SER A 109 18.48 14.89 4.79
CA SER A 109 19.01 13.70 4.13
C SER A 109 18.49 12.46 4.86
N PHE A 110 17.92 11.52 4.10
CA PHE A 110 17.52 10.22 4.59
C PHE A 110 17.85 9.16 3.52
N ASP A 111 17.86 7.90 3.94
CA ASP A 111 18.19 6.76 3.11
C ASP A 111 16.95 5.86 2.99
N SER A 112 16.16 6.07 1.93
CA SER A 112 14.99 5.27 1.64
C SER A 112 15.32 3.82 1.31
N PHE A 113 16.48 3.53 0.71
CA PHE A 113 16.86 2.15 0.40
C PHE A 113 17.05 1.35 1.68
N SER A 114 17.96 1.81 2.56
CA SER A 114 18.20 1.11 3.82
C SER A 114 16.94 1.05 4.68
N GLY A 115 16.20 2.16 4.79
CA GLY A 115 15.04 2.19 5.66
C GLY A 115 13.87 1.32 5.18
N LEU A 116 13.61 1.26 3.87
CA LEU A 116 12.63 0.31 3.32
C LEU A 116 13.09 -1.14 3.47
N ASN A 117 14.40 -1.40 3.35
CA ASN A 117 14.98 -2.71 3.57
C ASN A 117 14.89 -3.15 5.06
N ASP A 118 15.09 -2.23 5.99
CA ASP A 118 14.93 -2.46 7.43
C ASP A 118 13.46 -2.75 7.77
N LEU A 119 12.51 -1.95 7.24
CA LEU A 119 11.07 -2.22 7.39
C LEU A 119 10.68 -3.61 6.87
N SER A 120 11.16 -3.95 5.68
CA SER A 120 10.88 -5.22 5.02
C SER A 120 11.42 -6.40 5.83
N SER A 121 12.69 -6.35 6.24
CA SER A 121 13.35 -7.45 6.93
C SER A 121 12.90 -7.59 8.39
N GLY A 122 12.59 -6.51 9.08
CA GLY A 122 12.12 -6.53 10.47
C GLY A 122 10.76 -7.20 10.63
N ASN A 123 9.85 -6.97 9.67
CA ASN A 123 8.44 -7.36 9.80
C ASN A 123 8.07 -8.66 9.10
N THR A 124 8.94 -9.21 8.24
CA THR A 124 8.63 -10.43 7.48
C THR A 124 9.04 -11.68 8.25
N LEU A 125 8.06 -12.46 8.73
CA LEU A 125 8.28 -13.77 9.37
C LEU A 125 8.19 -14.95 8.38
N ALA A 126 7.47 -14.78 7.27
CA ALA A 126 7.44 -15.71 6.17
C ALA A 126 7.03 -14.98 4.89
N TYR A 127 7.25 -15.60 3.73
CA TYR A 127 6.67 -15.15 2.46
C TYR A 127 6.43 -16.34 1.52
N TYR A 128 5.41 -16.25 0.69
CA TYR A 128 5.22 -17.11 -0.49
C TYR A 128 5.83 -16.43 -1.72
N SER A 129 6.69 -17.14 -2.45
CA SER A 129 7.23 -16.68 -3.75
C SER A 129 6.35 -17.23 -4.88
N PRO A 130 5.60 -16.40 -5.62
CA PRO A 130 4.86 -16.88 -6.80
C PRO A 130 5.77 -17.31 -7.96
N THR A 131 7.02 -16.84 -7.95
CA THR A 131 8.04 -17.20 -8.95
C THR A 131 8.56 -18.62 -8.72
N ASP A 132 8.96 -18.91 -7.48
CA ASP A 132 9.53 -20.21 -7.11
C ASP A 132 8.45 -21.21 -6.68
N ARG A 133 7.25 -20.70 -6.38
CA ARG A 133 6.06 -21.42 -5.90
C ARG A 133 6.34 -22.23 -4.64
N GLU A 134 7.09 -21.62 -3.74
CA GLU A 134 7.42 -22.14 -2.43
C GLU A 134 7.24 -21.05 -1.37
N MET A 135 7.03 -21.50 -0.14
CA MET A 135 7.00 -20.65 1.04
C MET A 135 8.37 -20.66 1.73
N VAL A 136 8.81 -19.52 2.24
CA VAL A 136 10.03 -19.39 3.02
C VAL A 136 9.66 -18.86 4.39
N ILE A 137 10.10 -19.54 5.45
CA ILE A 137 9.63 -19.29 6.82
C ILE A 137 10.83 -19.04 7.73
N ARG A 138 10.87 -17.86 8.36
CA ARG A 138 11.84 -17.50 9.40
C ARG A 138 11.49 -18.32 10.65
N SER A 139 12.37 -19.26 10.98
CA SER A 139 12.07 -20.36 11.89
C SER A 139 12.97 -20.31 13.11
N ASP A 140 12.36 -20.44 14.29
CA ASP A 140 13.10 -20.63 15.53
C ASP A 140 13.76 -22.03 15.61
N ALA A 141 14.54 -22.26 16.67
CA ALA A 141 15.26 -23.52 16.86
C ALA A 141 14.34 -24.75 17.01
N ALA A 142 13.09 -24.58 17.47
CA ALA A 142 12.13 -25.67 17.59
C ALA A 142 11.57 -26.04 16.22
N ALA A 143 11.12 -25.05 15.45
CA ALA A 143 10.63 -25.23 14.08
C ALA A 143 11.70 -25.84 13.16
N LEU A 144 12.96 -25.41 13.27
CA LEU A 144 14.08 -25.98 12.49
C LEU A 144 14.33 -27.48 12.77
N LYS A 145 13.91 -27.98 13.93
CA LYS A 145 13.99 -29.40 14.31
C LYS A 145 12.70 -30.18 14.05
N GLY A 146 11.74 -29.59 13.33
CA GLY A 146 10.43 -30.18 13.05
C GLY A 146 9.40 -30.04 14.17
N GLY A 147 9.65 -29.15 15.15
CA GLY A 147 8.71 -28.83 16.23
C GLY A 147 7.52 -27.96 15.79
N LYS A 148 6.61 -27.69 16.74
CA LYS A 148 5.45 -26.81 16.54
C LYS A 148 5.91 -25.39 16.19
N LEU A 149 5.17 -24.74 15.30
CA LEU A 149 5.32 -23.30 15.03
C LEU A 149 4.81 -22.47 16.21
N SER A 150 5.44 -21.32 16.48
CA SER A 150 4.93 -20.32 17.42
C SER A 150 3.54 -19.82 17.00
N ALA A 151 2.80 -19.18 17.91
CA ALA A 151 1.50 -18.58 17.58
C ALA A 151 1.62 -17.62 16.39
N SER A 152 2.53 -16.65 16.48
CA SER A 152 2.80 -15.65 15.44
C SER A 152 3.20 -16.28 14.10
N LEU A 153 4.03 -17.32 14.10
CA LEU A 153 4.34 -18.04 12.85
C LEU A 153 3.14 -18.78 12.28
N ARG A 154 2.24 -19.33 13.09
CA ARG A 154 1.02 -19.98 12.55
C ARG A 154 0.10 -18.96 11.88
N ALA A 155 -0.09 -17.77 12.46
CA ALA A 155 -0.89 -16.70 11.87
C ALA A 155 -0.30 -16.26 10.52
N VAL A 156 0.99 -15.91 10.47
CA VAL A 156 1.67 -15.50 9.23
C VAL A 156 1.69 -16.64 8.20
N VAL A 157 1.86 -17.90 8.61
CA VAL A 157 1.80 -19.02 7.65
C VAL A 157 0.39 -19.19 7.06
N VAL A 158 -0.68 -18.90 7.79
CA VAL A 158 -2.05 -18.88 7.22
C VAL A 158 -2.19 -17.78 6.17
N HIS A 159 -1.60 -16.61 6.42
CA HIS A 159 -1.51 -15.52 5.45
C HIS A 159 -0.80 -15.99 4.16
N GLU A 160 0.41 -16.53 4.28
CA GLU A 160 1.20 -16.97 3.13
C GLU A 160 0.60 -18.17 2.38
N LEU A 161 -0.04 -19.10 3.10
CA LEU A 161 -0.80 -20.18 2.46
C LEU A 161 -1.98 -19.63 1.66
N THR A 162 -2.58 -18.52 2.10
CA THR A 162 -3.64 -17.86 1.33
C THR A 162 -3.10 -17.26 0.03
N HIS A 163 -1.89 -16.69 0.02
CA HIS A 163 -1.22 -16.29 -1.22
C HIS A 163 -0.92 -17.48 -2.14
N ALA A 164 -0.45 -18.59 -1.58
CA ALA A 164 -0.20 -19.81 -2.35
C ALA A 164 -1.50 -20.37 -2.96
N LEU A 165 -2.61 -20.32 -2.22
CA LEU A 165 -3.93 -20.68 -2.72
C LEU A 165 -4.38 -19.73 -3.84
N GLN A 166 -4.21 -18.42 -3.66
CA GLN A 166 -4.53 -17.42 -4.69
C GLN A 166 -3.73 -17.66 -5.98
N ASP A 167 -2.45 -18.06 -5.90
CA ASP A 167 -1.66 -18.39 -7.10
C ASP A 167 -2.16 -19.66 -7.80
N GLN A 168 -2.49 -20.71 -7.05
CA GLN A 168 -3.03 -21.94 -7.64
C GLN A 168 -4.40 -21.70 -8.29
N GLU A 169 -5.29 -20.97 -7.62
CA GLU A 169 -6.68 -20.80 -8.05
C GLU A 169 -6.86 -19.69 -9.10
N PHE A 170 -6.19 -18.56 -8.92
CA PHE A 170 -6.39 -17.36 -9.76
C PHE A 170 -5.19 -17.03 -10.64
N GLY A 171 -4.01 -17.54 -10.33
CA GLY A 171 -2.76 -17.32 -11.08
C GLY A 171 -2.24 -15.89 -10.92
N LEU A 172 -1.43 -15.63 -9.90
CA LEU A 172 -0.93 -14.29 -9.57
C LEU A 172 -0.08 -13.70 -10.68
N ALA A 173 0.76 -14.52 -11.32
CA ALA A 173 1.56 -14.08 -12.45
C ALA A 173 0.69 -13.60 -13.64
N ARG A 174 -0.50 -14.19 -13.83
CA ARG A 174 -1.45 -13.74 -14.86
C ARG A 174 -2.16 -12.46 -14.45
N ILE A 175 -2.54 -12.34 -13.18
CA ILE A 175 -3.12 -11.12 -12.62
C ILE A 175 -2.15 -9.95 -12.81
N ASN A 176 -0.90 -10.09 -12.36
CA ASN A 176 0.10 -9.04 -12.45
C ASN A 176 0.37 -8.57 -13.90
N ARG A 177 0.40 -9.51 -14.86
CA ARG A 177 0.60 -9.16 -16.28
C ARG A 177 -0.57 -8.40 -16.93
N ARG A 178 -1.75 -8.37 -16.31
CA ARG A 178 -2.91 -7.62 -16.83
C ARG A 178 -2.88 -6.14 -16.43
N HIS A 179 -2.13 -5.79 -15.39
CA HIS A 179 -2.06 -4.42 -14.94
C HIS A 179 -1.30 -3.56 -15.96
N THR A 180 -1.92 -2.47 -16.37
CA THR A 180 -1.37 -1.49 -17.32
C THR A 180 -1.01 -0.17 -16.66
N THR A 181 -1.49 0.03 -15.44
CA THR A 181 -1.25 1.23 -14.64
C THR A 181 -0.79 0.86 -13.23
N SER A 182 -0.12 1.81 -12.58
CA SER A 182 0.27 1.71 -11.20
C SER A 182 -0.93 1.56 -10.26
N GLU A 183 -2.01 2.28 -10.57
CA GLU A 183 -3.26 2.20 -9.81
C GLU A 183 -3.93 0.84 -9.83
N GLU A 184 -3.96 0.15 -10.98
CA GLU A 184 -4.44 -1.22 -11.07
C GLU A 184 -3.58 -2.17 -10.22
N SER A 185 -2.26 -1.99 -10.27
CA SER A 185 -1.32 -2.82 -9.52
C SER A 185 -1.51 -2.67 -8.01
N VAL A 186 -1.54 -1.44 -7.51
CA VAL A 186 -1.68 -1.17 -6.07
C VAL A 186 -3.05 -1.63 -5.57
N ALA A 187 -4.12 -1.35 -6.33
CA ALA A 187 -5.46 -1.77 -5.94
C ALA A 187 -5.56 -3.29 -5.85
N MET A 188 -4.97 -4.01 -6.81
CA MET A 188 -4.96 -5.46 -6.80
C MET A 188 -4.07 -6.04 -5.70
N THR A 189 -2.95 -5.40 -5.36
CA THR A 189 -2.14 -5.75 -4.18
C THR A 189 -2.99 -5.65 -2.92
N ALA A 190 -3.73 -4.55 -2.70
CA ALA A 190 -4.60 -4.42 -1.54
C ALA A 190 -5.69 -5.51 -1.48
N VAL A 191 -6.23 -5.95 -2.62
CA VAL A 191 -7.15 -7.10 -2.67
C VAL A 191 -6.46 -8.39 -2.21
N LEU A 192 -5.26 -8.65 -2.69
CA LEU A 192 -4.49 -9.86 -2.39
C LEU A 192 -4.14 -9.94 -0.91
N GLU A 193 -3.54 -8.87 -0.37
CA GLU A 193 -3.20 -8.74 1.05
C GLU A 193 -4.46 -8.81 1.90
N GLY A 194 -5.51 -8.05 1.56
CA GLY A 194 -6.76 -8.04 2.30
C GLY A 194 -7.42 -9.42 2.42
N HIS A 195 -7.35 -10.24 1.36
CA HIS A 195 -7.90 -11.60 1.40
C HIS A 195 -7.05 -12.53 2.28
N ALA A 196 -5.73 -12.37 2.29
CA ALA A 196 -4.83 -13.10 3.16
C ALA A 196 -4.98 -12.68 4.63
N ASN A 197 -5.04 -11.38 4.92
CA ASN A 197 -5.36 -10.84 6.24
C ASN A 197 -6.70 -11.35 6.76
N ALA A 198 -7.74 -11.39 5.94
CA ALA A 198 -9.05 -11.90 6.36
C ALA A 198 -9.04 -13.41 6.73
N ALA A 199 -8.08 -14.18 6.21
CA ALA A 199 -7.87 -15.57 6.62
C ALA A 199 -7.03 -15.66 7.90
N GLU A 200 -5.97 -14.85 8.00
CA GLU A 200 -5.13 -14.73 9.19
C GLU A 200 -5.95 -14.28 10.42
N ASP A 201 -6.72 -13.21 10.30
CA ASP A 201 -7.53 -12.65 11.39
C ASP A 201 -8.51 -13.70 11.95
N MET A 202 -9.20 -14.42 11.06
CA MET A 202 -10.13 -15.48 11.46
C MET A 202 -9.39 -16.66 12.11
N TYR A 203 -8.17 -16.95 11.67
CA TYR A 203 -7.38 -18.01 12.30
C TYR A 203 -7.01 -17.63 13.73
N VAL A 204 -6.55 -16.39 13.94
CA VAL A 204 -6.25 -15.84 15.27
C VAL A 204 -7.50 -15.89 16.14
N GLU A 205 -8.64 -15.41 15.63
CA GLU A 205 -9.92 -15.40 16.35
C GLU A 205 -10.43 -16.80 16.74
N GLU A 206 -10.38 -17.77 15.81
CA GLU A 206 -10.92 -19.11 16.06
C GLU A 206 -9.96 -20.04 16.85
N ASN A 207 -8.64 -19.79 16.83
CA ASN A 207 -7.66 -20.80 17.26
C ASN A 207 -6.67 -20.36 18.33
N PHE A 208 -6.59 -19.07 18.68
CA PHE A 208 -5.69 -18.62 19.75
C PHE A 208 -6.43 -18.58 21.08
N ASP A 209 -5.77 -19.12 22.12
CA ASP A 209 -6.16 -18.84 23.50
C ASP A 209 -5.66 -17.47 23.96
N ASP A 210 -6.11 -16.99 25.12
CA ASP A 210 -5.74 -15.67 25.66
C ASP A 210 -4.21 -15.45 25.70
N LYS A 211 -3.44 -16.50 25.98
CA LYS A 211 -1.98 -16.42 26.07
C LYS A 211 -1.33 -16.35 24.70
N GLU A 212 -1.80 -17.14 23.74
CA GLU A 212 -1.35 -17.08 22.35
C GLU A 212 -1.71 -15.73 21.71
N LEU A 213 -2.89 -15.18 22.03
CA LEU A 213 -3.31 -13.85 21.60
C LEU A 213 -2.43 -12.74 22.19
N GLU A 214 -2.18 -12.77 23.51
CA GLU A 214 -1.29 -11.81 24.17
C GLU A 214 0.13 -11.88 23.57
N GLN A 215 0.65 -13.08 23.31
CA GLN A 215 1.96 -13.24 22.68
C GLN A 215 1.97 -12.73 21.24
N TYR A 216 0.95 -13.05 20.45
CA TYR A 216 0.81 -12.55 19.08
C TYR A 216 0.80 -11.02 19.07
N GLN A 217 -0.05 -10.39 19.88
CA GLN A 217 -0.12 -8.93 20.00
C GLN A 217 1.22 -8.32 20.42
N LYS A 218 1.96 -8.94 21.35
CA LYS A 218 3.31 -8.50 21.73
C LYS A 218 4.31 -8.61 20.57
N ASP A 219 4.28 -9.69 19.81
CA ASP A 219 5.18 -9.89 18.68
C ASP A 219 4.89 -8.88 17.56
N THR A 220 3.60 -8.63 17.26
CA THR A 220 3.17 -7.66 16.23
C THR A 220 3.41 -6.20 16.65
N THR A 221 3.45 -5.90 17.95
CA THR A 221 3.76 -4.55 18.48
C THR A 221 5.25 -4.33 18.74
N ALA A 222 6.01 -5.37 19.06
CA ALA A 222 7.47 -5.29 19.23
C ALA A 222 8.23 -5.17 17.90
N SER A 223 7.64 -5.66 16.79
CA SER A 223 8.18 -5.43 15.44
C SER A 223 8.23 -3.95 15.02
N SER A 224 7.61 -3.05 15.80
CA SER A 224 7.58 -1.59 15.59
C SER A 224 8.65 -0.78 16.36
N GLU A 225 9.59 -1.40 17.08
CA GLU A 225 10.58 -0.71 17.94
C GLU A 225 11.99 -0.47 17.29
N PRO A 226 12.85 0.43 17.82
CA PRO A 226 13.53 1.55 17.13
C PRO A 226 14.77 1.23 16.27
N GLN A 227 14.97 -0.01 15.83
CA GLN A 227 16.11 -0.38 14.97
C GLN A 227 15.91 0.04 13.50
N VAL A 228 14.69 0.45 13.11
CA VAL A 228 14.41 0.98 11.77
C VAL A 228 15.07 2.35 11.64
N LYS A 229 16.00 2.50 10.69
CA LYS A 229 16.53 3.83 10.34
C LYS A 229 15.36 4.77 10.05
N LEU A 230 15.38 5.96 10.63
CA LEU A 230 14.35 7.00 10.44
C LEU A 230 14.08 7.23 8.94
N ILE A 231 12.95 6.71 8.46
CA ILE A 231 12.37 7.07 7.17
C ILE A 231 11.22 8.04 7.40
N PRO A 232 10.83 8.81 6.37
CA PRO A 232 9.60 9.58 6.41
C PRO A 232 8.38 8.70 6.77
N GLU A 233 7.55 9.18 7.69
CA GLU A 233 6.34 8.50 8.16
C GLU A 233 5.44 8.04 7.02
N VAL A 234 5.31 8.87 5.96
CA VAL A 234 4.52 8.53 4.78
C VAL A 234 4.99 7.28 4.03
N LEU A 235 6.29 6.96 4.07
CA LEU A 235 6.80 5.74 3.43
C LEU A 235 6.40 4.50 4.23
N SER A 236 6.42 4.60 5.57
CA SER A 236 5.92 3.55 6.45
C SER A 236 4.41 3.34 6.21
N ALA A 237 3.65 4.43 6.19
CA ALA A 237 2.22 4.40 5.91
C ALA A 237 1.89 3.79 4.53
N GLN A 238 2.62 4.17 3.47
CA GLN A 238 2.46 3.58 2.15
C GLN A 238 2.75 2.07 2.13
N GLN A 239 3.72 1.60 2.91
CA GLN A 239 4.02 0.18 3.04
C GLN A 239 2.88 -0.58 3.74
N SER A 240 2.25 0.02 4.76
CA SER A 240 1.15 -0.57 5.50
C SER A 240 -0.20 -0.52 4.76
N ALA A 241 -0.37 0.40 3.81
CA ALA A 241 -1.65 0.70 3.19
C ALA A 241 -2.40 -0.54 2.61
N PRO A 242 -1.76 -1.48 1.89
CA PRO A 242 -2.46 -2.67 1.38
C PRO A 242 -3.06 -3.56 2.47
N TYR A 243 -2.35 -3.72 3.59
CA TYR A 243 -2.77 -4.53 4.75
C TYR A 243 -3.91 -3.88 5.54
N ILE A 244 -4.11 -2.58 5.39
CA ILE A 244 -5.15 -1.81 6.09
C ILE A 244 -6.40 -1.63 5.22
N PHE A 245 -6.22 -1.24 3.96
CA PHE A 245 -7.33 -1.01 3.04
C PHE A 245 -7.93 -2.31 2.50
N GLY A 246 -7.09 -3.33 2.32
CA GLY A 246 -7.51 -4.64 1.82
C GLY A 246 -8.64 -5.27 2.64
N PRO A 247 -8.50 -5.44 3.97
CA PRO A 247 -9.54 -6.03 4.81
C PRO A 247 -10.89 -5.33 4.71
N THR A 248 -10.90 -3.99 4.62
CA THR A 248 -12.11 -3.18 4.42
C THR A 248 -12.82 -3.55 3.13
N PHE A 249 -12.08 -3.61 2.03
CA PHE A 249 -12.64 -3.98 0.73
C PHE A 249 -13.12 -5.44 0.69
N ILE A 250 -12.39 -6.37 1.31
CA ILE A 250 -12.84 -7.77 1.43
C ILE A 250 -14.11 -7.88 2.27
N ALA A 251 -14.25 -7.12 3.37
CA ALA A 251 -15.47 -7.07 4.15
C ALA A 251 -16.67 -6.60 3.30
N ALA A 252 -16.47 -5.54 2.50
CA ALA A 252 -17.49 -5.05 1.58
C ALA A 252 -17.89 -6.09 0.51
N LEU A 253 -16.92 -6.86 -0.03
CA LEU A 253 -17.21 -7.95 -0.95
C LEU A 253 -17.96 -9.11 -0.29
N LYS A 254 -17.61 -9.46 0.95
CA LYS A 254 -18.29 -10.52 1.73
C LYS A 254 -19.78 -10.20 1.91
N GLN A 255 -20.15 -8.93 2.12
CA GLN A 255 -21.55 -8.50 2.17
C GLN A 255 -22.31 -8.72 0.84
N LYS A 256 -21.62 -8.76 -0.31
CA LYS A 256 -22.20 -9.12 -1.61
C LYS A 256 -22.19 -10.63 -1.90
N GLY A 257 -21.59 -11.42 -1.01
CA GLY A 257 -21.52 -12.88 -1.08
C GLY A 257 -20.26 -13.43 -1.77
N PRO A 258 -19.99 -14.75 -1.67
CA PRO A 258 -18.73 -15.37 -2.08
C PRO A 258 -18.34 -15.13 -3.54
N ARG A 259 -19.33 -15.01 -4.42
CA ARG A 259 -19.11 -14.77 -5.86
C ARG A 259 -18.46 -13.42 -6.13
N ALA A 260 -18.70 -12.40 -5.30
CA ALA A 260 -18.08 -11.09 -5.45
C ALA A 260 -16.55 -11.17 -5.28
N ILE A 261 -16.08 -11.96 -4.30
CA ILE A 261 -14.64 -12.20 -4.08
C ILE A 261 -14.03 -12.88 -5.31
N THR A 262 -14.64 -13.96 -5.80
CA THR A 262 -14.16 -14.66 -7.01
C THR A 262 -14.12 -13.74 -8.24
N ASP A 263 -15.18 -12.93 -8.43
CA ASP A 263 -15.28 -12.04 -9.58
C ASP A 263 -14.22 -10.93 -9.53
N VAL A 264 -13.81 -10.44 -8.36
CA VAL A 264 -12.70 -9.48 -8.24
C VAL A 264 -11.39 -10.06 -8.79
N PHE A 265 -11.05 -11.30 -8.46
CA PHE A 265 -9.81 -11.94 -8.94
C PHE A 265 -9.85 -12.21 -10.46
N LEU A 266 -11.01 -12.59 -11.00
CA LEU A 266 -11.11 -13.17 -12.35
C LEU A 266 -11.66 -12.23 -13.42
N LYS A 267 -12.61 -11.35 -13.08
CA LYS A 267 -13.47 -10.65 -14.05
C LYS A 267 -13.55 -9.14 -13.86
N LYS A 268 -13.61 -8.68 -12.61
CA LYS A 268 -13.88 -7.29 -12.23
C LYS A 268 -12.79 -6.80 -11.28
N GLN A 269 -11.55 -6.76 -11.75
CA GLN A 269 -10.45 -6.23 -10.96
C GLN A 269 -10.65 -4.72 -10.71
N PRO A 270 -10.26 -4.23 -9.52
CA PRO A 270 -10.27 -2.80 -9.25
C PRO A 270 -9.30 -2.06 -10.16
N ARG A 271 -9.58 -0.78 -10.40
CA ARG A 271 -8.88 0.11 -11.35
C ARG A 271 -8.08 1.21 -10.65
N SER A 272 -8.25 1.36 -9.34
CA SER A 272 -7.58 2.38 -8.52
C SER A 272 -7.65 2.05 -7.05
N LEU A 273 -6.68 2.57 -6.29
CA LEU A 273 -6.70 2.44 -4.83
C LEU A 273 -7.95 3.10 -4.23
N ALA A 274 -8.50 4.14 -4.88
CA ALA A 274 -9.73 4.80 -4.43
C ALA A 274 -10.96 3.87 -4.36
N GLN A 275 -11.01 2.85 -5.21
CA GLN A 275 -12.05 1.83 -5.18
C GLN A 275 -11.92 0.86 -4.00
N ILE A 276 -10.72 0.74 -3.44
CA ILE A 276 -10.43 -0.09 -2.26
C ILE A 276 -10.72 0.71 -0.99
N ILE A 277 -10.25 1.97 -0.95
CA ILE A 277 -10.45 2.88 0.20
C ILE A 277 -11.94 3.18 0.40
N LEU A 278 -12.69 3.39 -0.69
CA LEU A 278 -14.14 3.61 -0.69
C LEU A 278 -14.82 2.57 -1.60
N PRO A 279 -15.20 1.40 -1.04
CA PRO A 279 -15.80 0.30 -1.81
C PRO A 279 -17.02 0.68 -2.65
N SER A 280 -17.79 1.69 -2.25
CA SER A 280 -18.92 2.19 -3.05
C SER A 280 -18.52 2.59 -4.47
N LYS A 281 -17.32 3.16 -4.66
CA LYS A 281 -16.77 3.53 -5.98
C LYS A 281 -16.57 2.31 -6.87
N TYR A 282 -16.11 1.19 -6.30
CA TYR A 282 -15.96 -0.06 -7.02
C TYR A 282 -17.32 -0.61 -7.48
N PHE A 283 -18.31 -0.63 -6.58
CA PHE A 283 -19.65 -1.15 -6.90
C PHE A 283 -20.42 -0.26 -7.87
N ALA A 284 -20.17 1.06 -7.86
CA ALA A 284 -20.67 2.01 -8.84
C ALA A 284 -19.97 1.88 -10.21
N GLY A 285 -18.85 1.15 -10.30
CA GLY A 285 -18.08 1.01 -11.53
C GLY A 285 -17.31 2.27 -11.92
N GLU A 286 -17.01 3.17 -10.96
CA GLU A 286 -16.22 4.37 -11.20
C GLU A 286 -14.82 4.00 -11.66
N THR A 287 -14.30 4.65 -12.69
CA THR A 287 -12.92 4.46 -13.16
C THR A 287 -12.14 5.77 -13.09
N PRO A 288 -10.81 5.73 -12.92
CA PRO A 288 -10.00 6.95 -12.96
C PRO A 288 -10.30 7.80 -14.19
N VAL A 289 -10.44 9.10 -13.99
CA VAL A 289 -10.67 10.07 -15.07
C VAL A 289 -9.44 10.11 -15.97
N GLU A 290 -9.62 10.08 -17.29
CA GLU A 290 -8.49 10.21 -18.21
C GLU A 290 -7.90 11.62 -18.13
N ILE A 291 -6.60 11.73 -17.84
CA ILE A 291 -5.86 12.99 -17.87
C ILE A 291 -4.45 12.76 -18.42
N GLU A 292 -3.88 13.79 -19.03
CA GLU A 292 -2.53 13.70 -19.58
C GLU A 292 -1.46 13.75 -18.48
N THR A 293 -0.43 12.90 -18.62
CA THR A 293 0.77 12.98 -17.79
C THR A 293 1.53 14.28 -18.12
N PRO A 294 1.92 15.09 -17.11
CA PRO A 294 2.71 16.30 -17.32
C PRO A 294 3.98 16.02 -18.12
N THR A 295 4.32 16.86 -19.09
CA THR A 295 5.56 16.71 -19.87
C THR A 295 6.73 17.39 -19.17
N VAL A 296 7.95 16.89 -19.42
CA VAL A 296 9.17 17.55 -18.92
C VAL A 296 9.33 18.91 -19.60
N PRO A 297 9.45 20.03 -18.87
CA PRO A 297 9.68 21.34 -19.48
C PRO A 297 10.97 21.35 -20.32
N ARG A 298 10.97 22.16 -21.39
CA ARG A 298 12.08 22.20 -22.36
C ARG A 298 13.44 22.37 -21.68
N LYS A 299 14.44 21.66 -22.20
CA LYS A 299 15.85 21.65 -21.77
C LYS A 299 16.12 20.92 -20.45
N ASN A 300 15.11 20.55 -19.66
CA ASN A 300 15.28 19.77 -18.43
C ASN A 300 15.43 18.28 -18.72
N MET A 301 15.93 17.53 -17.74
CA MET A 301 16.16 16.09 -17.86
C MET A 301 15.10 15.32 -17.09
N TYR A 302 14.43 14.38 -17.76
CA TYR A 302 13.52 13.43 -17.12
C TYR A 302 14.20 12.69 -15.97
N ALA A 303 13.48 12.49 -14.85
CA ALA A 303 13.90 11.63 -13.76
C ALA A 303 12.97 10.40 -13.66
N LEU A 304 11.71 10.63 -13.29
CA LEU A 304 10.68 9.61 -13.09
C LEU A 304 9.29 10.21 -13.27
N SER A 305 8.28 9.39 -13.52
CA SER A 305 6.88 9.81 -13.63
C SER A 305 5.97 8.67 -13.21
N ASP A 306 4.84 8.99 -12.60
CA ASP A 306 3.83 7.98 -12.25
C ASP A 306 2.44 8.61 -12.06
N GLN A 307 1.47 7.79 -11.64
CA GLN A 307 0.19 8.24 -11.10
C GLN A 307 0.34 8.75 -9.66
N LEU A 308 -0.51 9.71 -9.30
CA LEU A 308 -0.77 10.13 -7.92
C LEU A 308 -2.15 9.65 -7.54
N ASN A 309 -2.25 8.82 -6.52
CA ASN A 309 -3.52 8.27 -6.07
C ASN A 309 -4.16 9.04 -4.92
N GLN A 310 -5.33 8.59 -4.49
CA GLN A 310 -6.05 9.19 -3.36
C GLN A 310 -5.19 9.32 -2.10
N LEU A 311 -4.38 8.31 -1.77
CA LEU A 311 -3.52 8.32 -0.58
C LEU A 311 -2.39 9.36 -0.73
N ASP A 312 -1.79 9.47 -1.92
CA ASP A 312 -0.75 10.48 -2.18
C ASP A 312 -1.32 11.91 -2.05
N ILE A 313 -2.52 12.15 -2.60
CA ILE A 313 -3.20 13.44 -2.48
C ILE A 313 -3.51 13.77 -1.02
N TYR A 314 -3.96 12.77 -0.25
CA TYR A 314 -4.17 12.93 1.18
C TYR A 314 -2.88 13.37 1.89
N PHE A 315 -1.77 12.64 1.72
CA PHE A 315 -0.50 12.95 2.39
C PHE A 315 0.09 14.29 1.96
N ILE A 316 -0.04 14.69 0.69
CA ILE A 316 0.45 15.99 0.22
C ILE A 316 -0.30 17.14 0.90
N LEU A 317 -1.61 16.99 1.12
CA LEU A 317 -2.47 18.07 1.61
C LEU A 317 -2.65 18.11 3.13
N VAL A 318 -2.39 17.01 3.85
CA VAL A 318 -2.71 16.87 5.28
C VAL A 318 -2.11 17.97 6.14
N ARG A 319 -0.85 18.34 5.91
CA ARG A 319 -0.18 19.41 6.67
C ARG A 319 -0.69 20.81 6.34
N ALA A 320 -1.28 21.01 5.16
CA ALA A 320 -1.79 22.30 4.75
C ALA A 320 -3.23 22.54 5.24
N LEU A 321 -4.01 21.48 5.44
CA LEU A 321 -5.46 21.57 5.65
C LEU A 321 -5.94 20.95 6.97
N GLY A 322 -5.14 20.09 7.59
CA GLY A 322 -5.58 19.19 8.66
C GLY A 322 -6.19 17.90 8.10
N ALA A 323 -6.13 16.84 8.91
CA ALA A 323 -6.53 15.49 8.50
C ALA A 323 -7.99 15.35 8.01
N PRO A 324 -9.01 15.90 8.70
CA PRO A 324 -10.40 15.73 8.26
C PRO A 324 -10.68 16.38 6.88
N GLU A 325 -10.18 17.60 6.67
CA GLU A 325 -10.36 18.33 5.40
C GLU A 325 -9.55 17.73 4.25
N ALA A 326 -8.30 17.33 4.50
CA ALA A 326 -7.48 16.64 3.50
C ALA A 326 -8.11 15.30 3.07
N LEU A 327 -8.71 14.56 4.01
CA LEU A 327 -9.40 13.32 3.75
C LEU A 327 -10.66 13.55 2.90
N ARG A 328 -11.48 14.55 3.27
CA ARG A 328 -12.66 14.93 2.50
C ARG A 328 -12.33 15.32 1.06
N LEU A 329 -11.17 15.94 0.83
CA LEU A 329 -10.71 16.34 -0.49
C LEU A 329 -10.11 15.18 -1.29
N SER A 330 -9.37 14.29 -0.63
CA SER A 330 -8.82 13.11 -1.30
C SER A 330 -9.92 12.16 -1.77
N ASP A 331 -11.04 12.05 -1.06
CA ASP A 331 -12.23 11.29 -1.50
C ASP A 331 -12.84 11.81 -2.82
N MET A 332 -12.59 13.09 -3.15
CA MET A 332 -13.03 13.71 -4.40
C MET A 332 -12.06 13.46 -5.57
N TRP A 333 -10.94 12.79 -5.34
CA TRP A 333 -9.95 12.47 -6.36
C TRP A 333 -10.57 11.71 -7.53
N GLY A 334 -10.22 12.11 -8.75
CA GLY A 334 -10.64 11.44 -10.00
C GLY A 334 -9.47 10.78 -10.70
N ASN A 335 -8.32 11.45 -10.77
CA ASN A 335 -7.03 10.88 -11.18
C ASN A 335 -5.90 11.88 -10.86
N GLY A 336 -4.66 11.43 -10.88
CA GLY A 336 -3.48 12.27 -10.77
C GLY A 336 -2.28 11.67 -11.48
N HIS A 337 -1.45 12.52 -12.08
CA HIS A 337 -0.18 12.12 -12.69
C HIS A 337 0.90 13.13 -12.36
N TYR A 338 2.14 12.67 -12.24
CA TYR A 338 3.29 13.54 -12.06
C TYR A 338 4.46 13.14 -12.95
N THR A 339 5.28 14.13 -13.27
CA THR A 339 6.59 13.94 -13.89
C THR A 339 7.62 14.74 -13.11
N ALA A 340 8.58 14.04 -12.52
CA ALA A 340 9.77 14.60 -11.91
C ALA A 340 10.89 14.77 -12.95
N TYR A 341 11.61 15.88 -12.83
CA TYR A 341 12.69 16.23 -13.73
C TYR A 341 13.76 17.04 -13.00
N ARG A 342 14.99 16.95 -13.48
CA ARG A 342 16.08 17.82 -13.05
C ARG A 342 16.13 19.05 -13.91
N ALA A 343 16.11 20.21 -13.26
CA ALA A 343 16.42 21.47 -13.91
C ALA A 343 17.79 21.34 -14.60
N ASN A 344 17.89 21.81 -15.83
CA ASN A 344 19.19 21.83 -16.50
C ASN A 344 20.02 22.99 -15.97
N ASP A 345 21.03 22.66 -15.18
CA ASP A 345 22.11 23.57 -14.86
C ASP A 345 23.41 23.12 -15.52
N LYS A 346 24.31 24.08 -15.75
CA LYS A 346 25.63 23.81 -16.37
C LYS A 346 26.51 22.88 -15.54
N SER A 347 26.12 22.57 -14.30
CA SER A 347 26.87 21.72 -13.36
C SER A 347 26.43 20.25 -13.41
N GLY A 348 25.33 19.93 -14.11
CA GLY A 348 24.74 18.59 -14.14
C GLY A 348 24.07 18.17 -12.83
N LYS A 349 23.83 19.10 -11.90
CA LYS A 349 23.28 18.86 -10.56
C LYS A 349 22.01 19.67 -10.28
N GLY A 350 21.29 20.05 -11.33
CA GLY A 350 20.17 20.96 -11.16
C GLY A 350 19.06 20.36 -10.29
N LYS A 351 18.38 21.27 -9.58
CA LYS A 351 17.32 20.92 -8.62
C LYS A 351 16.30 19.96 -9.24
N MET A 352 15.89 18.97 -8.46
CA MET A 352 14.71 18.19 -8.77
C MET A 352 13.49 19.11 -8.73
N CYS A 353 12.60 18.97 -9.69
CA CYS A 353 11.31 19.60 -9.72
C CYS A 353 10.26 18.59 -10.19
N VAL A 354 9.01 18.85 -9.86
CA VAL A 354 7.87 18.00 -10.20
C VAL A 354 6.82 18.87 -10.87
N SER A 355 6.24 18.37 -11.95
CA SER A 355 4.96 18.84 -12.47
C SER A 355 3.90 17.78 -12.20
N MET A 356 2.73 18.19 -11.71
CA MET A 356 1.59 17.32 -11.40
C MET A 356 0.36 17.83 -12.14
N ASN A 357 -0.45 16.90 -12.66
CA ASN A 357 -1.81 17.16 -13.12
C ASN A 357 -2.74 16.34 -12.22
N VAL A 358 -3.75 16.97 -11.63
CA VAL A 358 -4.72 16.32 -10.72
C VAL A 358 -6.13 16.76 -11.11
N VAL A 359 -7.07 15.81 -11.15
CA VAL A 359 -8.47 16.07 -11.45
C VAL A 359 -9.37 15.45 -10.39
N GLY A 360 -10.51 16.07 -10.12
CA GLY A 360 -11.54 15.48 -9.28
C GLY A 360 -12.43 14.50 -10.05
N SER A 361 -13.14 13.62 -9.34
CA SER A 361 -14.17 12.76 -9.94
C SER A 361 -15.33 13.57 -10.57
N THR A 362 -15.46 14.84 -10.20
CA THR A 362 -16.42 15.82 -10.74
C THR A 362 -15.76 17.18 -10.90
N ASN A 363 -16.36 18.07 -11.71
CA ASN A 363 -15.88 19.45 -11.87
C ASN A 363 -15.81 20.22 -10.53
N THR A 364 -16.80 20.04 -9.65
CA THR A 364 -16.78 20.63 -8.30
C THR A 364 -15.64 20.05 -7.47
N GLY A 365 -15.35 18.75 -7.61
CA GLY A 365 -14.16 18.12 -7.04
C GLY A 365 -12.86 18.76 -7.53
N THR A 366 -12.72 19.00 -8.84
CA THR A 366 -11.55 19.67 -9.43
C THR A 366 -11.34 21.07 -8.86
N GLN A 367 -12.41 21.87 -8.72
CA GLN A 367 -12.33 23.22 -8.13
C GLN A 367 -11.91 23.21 -6.65
N LYS A 368 -12.42 22.24 -5.88
CA LYS A 368 -12.03 22.06 -4.49
C LYS A 368 -10.56 21.62 -4.38
N ILE A 369 -10.11 20.72 -5.24
CA ILE A 369 -8.69 20.33 -5.33
C ILE A 369 -7.81 21.52 -5.73
N PHE A 370 -8.25 22.36 -6.67
CA PHE A 370 -7.52 23.59 -7.03
C PHE A 370 -7.34 24.52 -5.82
N THR A 371 -8.40 24.71 -5.04
CA THR A 371 -8.37 25.54 -3.83
C THR A 371 -7.42 24.94 -2.78
N ALA A 372 -7.45 23.62 -2.60
CA ALA A 372 -6.57 22.90 -1.69
C ALA A 372 -5.09 23.07 -2.05
N PHE A 373 -4.73 22.84 -3.33
CA PHE A 373 -3.37 23.06 -3.79
C PHE A 373 -2.96 24.53 -3.77
N SER A 374 -3.89 25.46 -3.96
CA SER A 374 -3.66 26.91 -3.78
C SER A 374 -3.32 27.29 -2.34
N THR A 375 -3.83 26.55 -1.36
CA THR A 375 -3.41 26.68 0.03
C THR A 375 -2.04 26.04 0.26
N TRP A 376 -1.85 24.81 -0.24
CA TRP A 376 -0.59 24.07 -0.09
C TRP A 376 0.63 24.83 -0.64
N VAL A 377 0.54 25.40 -1.86
CA VAL A 377 1.66 26.14 -2.48
C VAL A 377 2.05 27.43 -1.74
N LYS A 378 1.23 27.92 -0.80
CA LYS A 378 1.56 29.09 0.03
C LYS A 378 2.57 28.76 1.12
N ASN A 379 2.86 27.49 1.36
CA ASN A 379 3.89 27.11 2.32
C ASN A 379 5.25 27.69 1.89
N PRO A 380 5.88 28.58 2.69
CA PRO A 380 7.09 29.30 2.30
C PRO A 380 8.31 28.40 2.12
N THR A 381 8.24 27.17 2.59
CA THR A 381 9.29 26.17 2.43
C THR A 381 9.27 25.51 1.04
N LEU A 382 8.14 25.59 0.31
CA LEU A 382 8.03 25.06 -1.05
C LEU A 382 8.63 26.05 -2.06
N VAL A 383 9.64 25.60 -2.80
CA VAL A 383 10.39 26.46 -3.71
C VAL A 383 9.81 26.38 -5.12
N ASN A 384 9.59 27.54 -5.74
CA ASN A 384 9.02 27.66 -7.09
C ASN A 384 7.66 26.95 -7.23
N ALA A 385 6.89 26.88 -6.14
CA ALA A 385 5.57 26.28 -6.13
C ALA A 385 4.57 27.16 -6.90
N GLN A 386 3.82 26.56 -7.81
CA GLN A 386 2.76 27.20 -8.58
C GLN A 386 1.60 26.23 -8.76
N VAL A 387 0.39 26.77 -8.78
CA VAL A 387 -0.83 26.04 -9.13
C VAL A 387 -1.60 26.84 -10.18
N LYS A 388 -2.18 26.15 -11.15
CA LYS A 388 -3.03 26.72 -12.18
C LYS A 388 -4.17 25.75 -12.46
N GLU A 389 -5.34 26.30 -12.75
CA GLU A 389 -6.42 25.54 -13.36
C GLU A 389 -6.21 25.58 -14.89
N ILE A 390 -6.19 24.43 -15.54
CA ILE A 390 -6.03 24.29 -16.99
C ILE A 390 -7.16 23.40 -17.48
N ASP A 391 -8.06 23.98 -18.27
CA ASP A 391 -9.22 23.33 -18.90
C ASP A 391 -10.07 22.50 -17.92
N ASP A 392 -9.70 21.23 -17.71
CA ASP A 392 -10.39 20.21 -16.94
C ASP A 392 -9.62 19.70 -15.70
N HIS A 393 -8.39 20.17 -15.46
CA HIS A 393 -7.53 19.69 -14.37
C HIS A 393 -6.74 20.80 -13.67
N VAL A 394 -6.15 20.44 -12.54
CA VAL A 394 -5.25 21.28 -11.75
C VAL A 394 -3.81 20.93 -12.11
N ALA A 395 -3.08 21.90 -12.63
CA ALA A 395 -1.65 21.79 -12.91
C ALA A 395 -0.83 22.43 -11.79
N ILE A 396 0.07 21.65 -11.19
CA ILE A 396 0.95 22.07 -10.10
C ILE A 396 2.41 21.90 -10.52
N SER A 397 3.27 22.83 -10.14
CA SER A 397 4.73 22.67 -10.27
C SER A 397 5.44 23.09 -9.00
N VAL A 398 6.46 22.35 -8.58
CA VAL A 398 7.25 22.64 -7.37
C VAL A 398 8.67 22.10 -7.53
N CYS A 399 9.65 22.66 -6.82
CA CYS A 399 11.03 22.20 -6.83
C CYS A 399 11.54 21.84 -5.45
N ASP A 400 12.43 20.84 -5.39
CA ASP A 400 13.10 20.36 -4.18
C ASP A 400 13.71 21.56 -3.44
N PRO A 401 13.30 21.83 -2.20
CA PRO A 401 13.82 22.95 -1.44
C PRO A 401 15.29 22.75 -1.03
N GLY A 402 15.76 21.50 -1.02
CA GLY A 402 17.10 21.08 -0.64
C GLY A 402 17.15 20.57 0.80
N THR A 403 18.21 19.83 1.14
CA THR A 403 18.33 19.10 2.42
C THR A 403 18.48 19.98 3.67
N LYS A 404 18.65 21.31 3.50
CA LYS A 404 18.77 22.25 4.62
C LYS A 404 17.44 22.88 5.03
N VAL A 405 16.42 22.76 4.20
CA VAL A 405 15.08 23.28 4.51
C VAL A 405 14.36 22.24 5.36
N LYS A 406 13.71 22.73 6.42
CA LYS A 406 12.90 21.93 7.33
C LYS A 406 11.43 22.24 7.09
N HIS A 407 10.60 21.19 7.10
CA HIS A 407 9.17 21.28 6.86
C HIS A 407 8.44 20.72 8.08
N GLU A 408 7.22 21.18 8.31
CA GLU A 408 6.29 20.39 9.13
C GLU A 408 5.88 19.17 8.31
N LEU A 409 6.27 17.99 8.76
CA LEU A 409 6.00 16.72 8.09
C LEU A 409 4.72 16.08 8.64
N PRO A 410 4.00 15.27 7.84
CA PRO A 410 2.91 14.41 8.33
C PRO A 410 3.37 13.62 9.56
N THR A 411 2.57 13.66 10.63
CA THR A 411 2.78 12.85 11.84
C THR A 411 2.17 11.45 11.68
N ALA A 412 2.43 10.56 12.64
CA ALA A 412 1.78 9.25 12.69
C ALA A 412 0.25 9.36 12.85
N ASP A 413 -0.24 10.38 13.57
CA ASP A 413 -1.69 10.63 13.68
C ASP A 413 -2.26 11.12 12.33
N ASP A 414 -1.54 12.00 11.63
CA ASP A 414 -1.91 12.45 10.29
C ASP A 414 -2.02 11.26 9.32
N THR A 415 -1.04 10.36 9.29
CA THR A 415 -1.09 9.18 8.41
C THR A 415 -2.12 8.15 8.86
N SER A 416 -2.34 8.02 10.17
CA SER A 416 -3.31 7.08 10.75
C SER A 416 -4.76 7.45 10.50
N GLN A 417 -5.12 8.73 10.32
CA GLN A 417 -6.52 9.15 10.13
C GLN A 417 -7.27 8.35 9.04
N ILE A 418 -6.67 8.23 7.84
CA ILE A 418 -7.29 7.50 6.72
C ILE A 418 -7.32 5.98 6.98
N PHE A 419 -6.36 5.48 7.74
CA PHE A 419 -6.27 4.07 8.13
C PHE A 419 -7.29 3.69 9.19
N TRP A 420 -7.49 4.54 10.19
CA TRP A 420 -8.53 4.36 11.21
C TRP A 420 -9.92 4.40 10.59
N ARG A 421 -10.17 5.30 9.63
CA ARG A 421 -11.41 5.28 8.83
C ARG A 421 -11.65 3.91 8.20
N ALA A 422 -10.63 3.34 7.56
CA ALA A 422 -10.73 2.04 6.90
C ALA A 422 -10.99 0.91 7.92
N SER A 423 -10.20 0.85 8.98
CA SER A 423 -10.33 -0.15 10.05
C SER A 423 -11.71 -0.10 10.73
N ASP A 424 -12.20 1.09 11.07
CA ASP A 424 -13.53 1.26 11.65
C ASP A 424 -14.63 0.87 10.65
N MET A 425 -14.49 1.27 9.39
CA MET A 425 -15.42 0.84 8.34
C MET A 425 -15.49 -0.68 8.23
N ALA A 426 -14.34 -1.36 8.21
CA ALA A 426 -14.26 -2.82 8.19
C ALA A 426 -14.90 -3.45 9.43
N PHE A 427 -14.67 -2.87 10.61
CA PHE A 427 -15.27 -3.31 11.86
C PHE A 427 -16.80 -3.20 11.82
N ILE A 428 -17.33 -2.05 11.40
CA ILE A 428 -18.78 -1.84 11.28
C ILE A 428 -19.38 -2.80 10.25
N MET A 429 -18.71 -3.03 9.11
CA MET A 429 -19.17 -3.96 8.07
C MET A 429 -19.29 -5.41 8.51
N ARG A 430 -18.56 -5.82 9.57
CA ARG A 430 -18.68 -7.16 10.16
C ARG A 430 -19.90 -7.31 11.06
N SER A 431 -20.49 -6.21 11.55
CA SER A 431 -21.77 -6.27 12.24
C SER A 431 -22.90 -6.50 11.23
N GLU A 432 -23.77 -7.49 11.46
CA GLU A 432 -24.87 -7.83 10.54
C GLU A 432 -25.92 -6.71 10.39
N GLU A 433 -25.87 -5.69 11.25
CA GLU A 433 -26.90 -4.66 11.37
C GLU A 433 -26.61 -3.38 10.56
N ASN A 434 -25.42 -3.22 9.97
CA ASN A 434 -25.00 -1.90 9.46
C ASN A 434 -24.52 -1.90 8.00
N THR A 435 -25.47 -1.67 7.09
CA THR A 435 -25.19 -1.49 5.64
C THR A 435 -24.52 -0.16 5.31
N ASP A 436 -24.49 0.78 6.24
CA ASP A 436 -24.09 2.17 5.99
C ASP A 436 -22.70 2.49 6.53
N ALA A 437 -21.91 1.45 6.82
CA ALA A 437 -20.56 1.53 7.38
C ALA A 437 -19.66 2.57 6.68
N GLU A 438 -19.68 2.60 5.35
CA GLU A 438 -18.88 3.56 4.58
C GLU A 438 -19.34 5.01 4.80
N CYS A 439 -20.65 5.26 4.85
CA CYS A 439 -21.21 6.58 5.10
C CYS A 439 -20.83 7.08 6.50
N VAL A 440 -21.01 6.23 7.52
CA VAL A 440 -20.72 6.56 8.93
C VAL A 440 -19.24 6.83 9.13
N ALA A 441 -18.37 5.90 8.71
CA ALA A 441 -16.93 6.04 8.86
C ALA A 441 -16.39 7.25 8.07
N THR A 442 -16.90 7.49 6.85
CA THR A 442 -16.48 8.65 6.06
C THR A 442 -16.90 9.95 6.73
N ALA A 443 -18.12 10.05 7.22
CA ALA A 443 -18.58 11.25 7.93
C ALA A 443 -17.77 11.51 9.21
N LEU A 444 -17.58 10.48 10.04
CA LEU A 444 -16.85 10.58 11.31
C LEU A 444 -15.42 11.12 11.11
N TYR A 445 -14.66 10.50 10.21
CA TYR A 445 -13.25 10.83 10.00
C TYR A 445 -13.00 12.05 9.11
N THR A 446 -14.04 12.59 8.46
CA THR A 446 -13.96 13.88 7.74
C THR A 446 -14.50 15.06 8.56
N GLU A 447 -15.13 14.78 9.71
CA GLU A 447 -15.60 15.79 10.67
C GLU A 447 -14.63 15.96 11.85
N PHE A 448 -13.99 14.88 12.32
CA PHE A 448 -13.17 14.85 13.53
C PHE A 448 -11.79 14.23 13.32
N THR A 449 -10.81 14.64 14.11
CA THR A 449 -9.49 13.98 14.20
C THR A 449 -9.57 12.70 15.05
N ILE A 450 -8.59 11.79 14.92
CA ILE A 450 -8.47 10.61 15.80
C ILE A 450 -8.44 11.01 17.29
N GLU A 451 -7.75 12.10 17.64
CA GLU A 451 -7.67 12.59 19.01
C GLU A 451 -9.05 12.97 19.57
N GLU A 452 -9.89 13.61 18.75
CA GLU A 452 -11.26 13.97 19.11
C GLU A 452 -12.16 12.73 19.21
N ILE A 453 -12.00 11.77 18.29
CA ILE A 453 -12.75 10.50 18.25
C ILE A 453 -12.51 9.68 19.53
N THR A 454 -11.25 9.60 19.97
CA THR A 454 -10.84 8.73 21.09
C THR A 454 -11.15 9.29 22.49
N ASN A 455 -11.39 10.60 22.63
CA ASN A 455 -11.38 11.27 23.93
C ASN A 455 -12.71 11.90 24.39
N SER A 456 -13.87 11.69 23.72
CA SER A 456 -15.09 12.38 24.15
C SER A 456 -16.41 11.58 24.13
N ASP A 457 -17.18 11.70 25.22
CA ASP A 457 -18.57 11.21 25.34
C ASP A 457 -19.49 11.78 24.24
N LYS A 458 -19.13 12.94 23.67
CA LYS A 458 -19.84 13.55 22.55
C LYS A 458 -19.75 12.72 21.27
N MET A 459 -18.69 11.93 21.11
CA MET A 459 -18.52 11.08 19.93
C MET A 459 -19.55 9.95 19.88
N VAL A 460 -19.93 9.39 21.03
CA VAL A 460 -20.99 8.36 21.06
C VAL A 460 -22.31 8.93 20.57
N THR A 461 -22.65 10.15 21.01
CA THR A 461 -23.88 10.83 20.56
C THR A 461 -23.81 11.11 19.06
N ARG A 462 -22.71 11.70 18.58
CA ARG A 462 -22.55 12.03 17.15
C ARG A 462 -22.52 10.78 16.27
N TYR A 463 -21.90 9.70 16.72
CA TYR A 463 -21.89 8.42 16.01
C TYR A 463 -23.30 7.88 15.82
N ASN A 464 -24.15 7.94 16.85
CA ASN A 464 -25.56 7.54 16.73
C ASN A 464 -26.34 8.44 15.76
N GLU A 465 -26.12 9.77 15.80
CA GLU A 465 -26.72 10.69 14.83
C GLU A 465 -26.29 10.36 13.39
N LEU A 466 -25.02 10.01 13.18
CA LEU A 466 -24.51 9.60 11.87
C LEU A 466 -25.13 8.30 11.37
N LEU A 467 -25.41 7.34 12.26
CA LEU A 467 -26.15 6.13 11.91
C LEU A 467 -27.55 6.48 11.38
N ASP A 468 -28.28 7.35 12.09
CA ASP A 468 -29.60 7.80 11.68
C ASP A 468 -29.53 8.56 10.34
N GLU A 469 -28.61 9.51 10.18
CA GLU A 469 -28.42 10.29 8.96
C GLU A 469 -28.08 9.43 7.74
N CYS A 470 -27.25 8.39 7.94
CA CYS A 470 -26.83 7.51 6.86
C CYS A 470 -27.93 6.52 6.46
N SER A 471 -28.73 6.02 7.41
CA SER A 471 -29.85 5.11 7.13
C SER A 471 -30.99 5.75 6.33
N LEU A 472 -31.05 7.09 6.31
CA LEU A 472 -32.04 7.86 5.57
C LEU A 472 -31.64 8.16 4.11
N LYS A 473 -30.39 7.89 3.72
CA LYS A 473 -29.86 8.10 2.37
C LYS A 473 -30.04 6.86 1.51
#